data_AF-A0A376U7G0-F1
#
_entry.id   AF-A0A376U7G0-F1
#
_cell.length_a   1.000
_cell.length_b   1.000
_cell.length_c   1.000
_cell.angle_alpha   90.00
_cell.angle_beta   90.00
_cell.angle_gamma   90.00
#
_symmetry.space_group_name_H-M   'P 1'
#
loop_
_entity.id
_entity.type
_entity.pdbx_description
1 polymer ?
#
loop_
_entity_poly.entity_id
_entity_poly.type
_entity_poly.pdbx_seq_one_letter_code
_entity_poly.pdbx_strand_id
1 'polypeptide(L)'
;MSPGRRQRFTVDEAESYRFMMPKVSGKEPIHMIYSRHIVVNVTSLCVGFLLYVARNIASSFATVHEHGHVVGDVNQNSFMVGRDSKVVLIDSDSFQINANGTLHLCEVGVSHFTPPELQTLSSFVGFERTENHDNFGLALLIFHVLFGGRHPYSGVPLISDAGNALETDITHFRYAYASDNQRRGLKPPPRSIPLSMLPGDVEAMFQQAFTESGVATGRPTAKAWVAALDSLRQQLKKCPVSAMHVYPAHLTDCPWCALDNQGVIYFIDLGEEVITTGGDFVLAKVWAMVMASVAPPALQLPLPDHFQPTGRPLPLGLLRREYIILIEIALSALSLLLCGLQAEPRYIILVPVLSAIWIIGSLTSKAYKAEIQQRREAFNRAKMDYEHLVSQIQQLGGLEGFIAKRAMLEKMKDEILGLPEEEKRALAALHDTARERQKQKFLEGFFIDVASIPALALRVKRRYGLLVLKQPQMLPVVALSK
;
A
#
# COMPACT_ATOMS: atom_id res chain seq x y z
N MET A 1 27.93 52.15 -59.67
CA MET A 1 27.18 52.36 -58.42
C MET A 1 25.70 52.12 -58.71
N SER A 2 25.13 51.10 -58.09
CA SER A 2 23.74 50.66 -58.21
C SER A 2 22.74 51.72 -57.73
N PRO A 3 21.46 51.58 -58.14
CA PRO A 3 20.41 51.57 -57.13
C PRO A 3 19.45 50.38 -57.30
N GLY A 4 19.42 49.55 -56.25
CA GLY A 4 18.21 48.98 -55.65
C GLY A 4 17.22 48.21 -56.52
N ARG A 5 17.51 46.93 -56.77
CA ARG A 5 16.48 45.94 -57.10
C ARG A 5 15.68 45.64 -55.83
N ARG A 6 14.49 46.24 -55.66
CA ARG A 6 13.50 45.79 -54.66
C ARG A 6 13.01 44.39 -55.07
N GLN A 7 13.55 43.35 -54.45
CA GLN A 7 12.89 42.05 -54.41
C GLN A 7 11.58 42.22 -53.66
N ARG A 8 10.47 42.08 -54.39
CA ARG A 8 9.14 41.94 -53.82
C ARG A 8 9.14 40.53 -53.22
N PHE A 9 9.28 40.41 -51.90
CA PHE A 9 9.03 39.17 -51.19
C PHE A 9 7.56 38.82 -51.43
N THR A 10 7.31 37.80 -52.25
CA THR A 10 6.05 37.08 -52.24
C THR A 10 5.99 36.38 -50.89
N VAL A 11 5.08 36.86 -50.04
CA VAL A 11 4.68 36.13 -48.84
C VAL A 11 3.92 34.93 -49.36
N ASP A 12 4.54 33.75 -49.36
CA ASP A 12 3.81 32.50 -49.52
C ASP A 12 2.78 32.43 -48.39
N GLU A 13 1.50 32.48 -48.75
CA GLU A 13 0.41 32.22 -47.82
C GLU A 13 0.57 30.78 -47.31
N ALA A 14 1.02 30.63 -46.07
CA ALA A 14 1.06 29.33 -45.42
C ALA A 14 -0.38 28.82 -45.27
N GLU A 15 -0.80 27.91 -46.16
CA GLU A 15 -2.06 27.19 -46.03
C GLU A 15 -2.04 26.37 -44.74
N SER A 16 -2.82 26.81 -43.75
CA SER A 16 -2.98 26.06 -42.51
C SER A 16 -4.14 25.08 -42.65
N TYR A 17 -3.83 23.79 -42.66
CA TYR A 17 -4.83 22.72 -42.60
C TYR A 17 -5.16 22.40 -41.14
N ARG A 18 -6.44 22.26 -40.82
CA ARG A 18 -6.92 21.87 -39.48
C ARG A 18 -7.91 20.74 -39.63
N PHE A 19 -7.75 19.68 -38.83
CA PHE A 19 -8.65 18.55 -38.79
C PHE A 19 -9.51 18.63 -37.52
N MET A 20 -10.83 18.44 -37.67
CA MET A 20 -11.73 18.26 -36.53
C MET A 20 -11.99 16.76 -36.35
N MET A 21 -11.79 16.28 -35.13
CA MET A 21 -12.01 14.88 -34.77
C MET A 21 -12.97 14.79 -33.58
N PRO A 22 -13.77 13.71 -33.45
CA PRO A 22 -14.58 13.49 -32.27
C PRO A 22 -13.72 13.45 -31.00
N LYS A 23 -14.07 14.24 -29.99
CA LYS A 23 -13.39 14.20 -28.69
C LYS A 23 -13.66 12.87 -27.99
N VAL A 24 -12.61 12.10 -27.71
CA VAL A 24 -12.71 10.89 -26.90
C VAL A 24 -12.97 11.28 -25.45
N SER A 25 -14.18 11.00 -24.96
CA SER A 25 -14.60 11.28 -23.58
C SER A 25 -15.00 9.98 -22.87
N GLY A 26 -14.74 9.90 -21.56
CA GLY A 26 -15.12 8.74 -20.73
C GLY A 26 -14.38 7.45 -21.06
N LYS A 27 -13.15 7.55 -21.60
CA LYS A 27 -12.27 6.42 -21.89
C LYS A 27 -10.89 6.69 -21.31
N GLU A 28 -10.22 5.63 -20.92
CA GLU A 28 -8.86 5.67 -20.36
C GLU A 28 -7.88 4.99 -21.32
N PRO A 29 -6.59 5.36 -21.31
CA PRO A 29 -5.57 4.64 -22.05
C PRO A 29 -5.55 3.15 -21.68
N ILE A 30 -5.34 2.26 -22.67
CA ILE A 30 -5.38 0.81 -22.45
C ILE A 30 -4.45 0.33 -21.33
N HIS A 31 -3.28 0.96 -21.16
CA HIS A 31 -2.31 0.56 -20.15
C HIS A 31 -2.81 0.77 -18.72
N MET A 32 -3.76 1.69 -18.53
CA MET A 32 -4.43 1.89 -17.26
C MET A 32 -5.37 0.73 -16.91
N ILE A 33 -5.88 0.01 -17.92
CA ILE A 33 -6.87 -1.06 -17.73
C ILE A 33 -6.24 -2.35 -17.20
N TYR A 34 -5.04 -2.70 -17.66
CA TYR A 34 -4.37 -3.95 -17.26
C TYR A 34 -3.25 -3.75 -16.23
N SER A 35 -2.95 -2.51 -15.85
CA SER A 35 -1.98 -2.21 -14.80
C SER A 35 -2.51 -2.65 -13.44
N ARG A 36 -1.75 -3.51 -12.74
CA ARG A 36 -2.08 -4.08 -11.41
C ARG A 36 -2.55 -3.06 -10.37
N HIS A 37 -2.13 -1.80 -10.48
CA HIS A 37 -2.50 -0.73 -9.55
C HIS A 37 -3.93 -0.20 -9.73
N ILE A 38 -4.56 -0.41 -10.89
CA ILE A 38 -5.84 0.22 -11.28
C ILE A 38 -6.96 -0.79 -11.50
N VAL A 39 -6.66 -2.06 -11.80
CA VAL A 39 -7.66 -3.16 -11.78
C VAL A 39 -8.41 -3.21 -10.43
N VAL A 40 -7.76 -2.68 -9.38
CA VAL A 40 -8.31 -2.49 -8.03
C VAL A 40 -9.32 -1.34 -7.91
N ASN A 41 -9.22 -0.27 -8.70
CA ASN A 41 -10.03 0.95 -8.54
C ASN A 41 -11.28 0.99 -9.42
N VAL A 42 -11.45 0.03 -10.33
CA VAL A 42 -12.66 -0.10 -11.16
C VAL A 42 -13.38 -1.36 -10.72
N THR A 43 -14.45 -1.16 -9.96
CA THR A 43 -15.35 -2.13 -9.30
C THR A 43 -15.91 -3.26 -10.17
N SER A 44 -15.56 -3.34 -11.46
CA SER A 44 -16.17 -4.27 -12.43
C SER A 44 -15.22 -4.90 -13.44
N LEU A 45 -13.90 -4.73 -13.31
CA LEU A 45 -12.93 -5.30 -14.26
C LEU A 45 -12.69 -6.78 -13.96
N CYS A 46 -13.62 -7.66 -14.36
CA CYS A 46 -13.39 -9.09 -14.35
C CYS A 46 -12.66 -9.55 -15.64
N VAL A 47 -12.17 -10.79 -15.66
CA VAL A 47 -11.57 -11.41 -16.86
C VAL A 47 -12.46 -11.27 -18.10
N GLY A 48 -13.78 -11.34 -17.92
CA GLY A 48 -14.74 -11.13 -19.02
C GLY A 48 -14.56 -9.77 -19.69
N PHE A 49 -14.40 -8.70 -18.91
CA PHE A 49 -14.15 -7.36 -19.43
C PHE A 49 -12.84 -7.30 -20.25
N LEU A 50 -11.74 -7.86 -19.71
CA LEU A 50 -10.44 -7.86 -20.38
C LEU A 50 -10.51 -8.62 -21.72
N LEU A 51 -11.25 -9.74 -21.77
CA LEU A 51 -11.48 -10.49 -23.00
C LEU A 51 -12.28 -9.67 -24.03
N TYR A 52 -13.29 -8.90 -23.61
CA TYR A 52 -14.00 -7.98 -24.51
C TYR A 52 -13.07 -6.90 -25.08
N VAL A 53 -12.22 -6.31 -24.23
CA VAL A 53 -11.25 -5.29 -24.66
C VAL A 53 -10.26 -5.87 -25.67
N ALA A 54 -9.64 -7.01 -25.36
CA ALA A 54 -8.73 -7.71 -26.27
C ALA A 54 -9.41 -8.04 -27.62
N ARG A 55 -10.65 -8.53 -27.59
CA ARG A 55 -11.44 -8.84 -28.78
C ARG A 55 -11.75 -7.59 -29.60
N ASN A 56 -12.05 -6.46 -28.95
CA ASN A 56 -12.35 -5.20 -29.64
C ASN A 56 -11.09 -4.56 -30.26
N ILE A 57 -9.92 -4.73 -29.64
CA ILE A 57 -8.63 -4.36 -30.26
C ILE A 57 -8.39 -5.23 -31.50
N ALA A 58 -8.54 -6.54 -31.41
CA ALA A 58 -8.42 -7.40 -32.59
C ALA A 58 -9.41 -6.99 -33.69
N SER A 59 -10.64 -6.65 -33.33
CA SER A 59 -11.64 -6.19 -34.27
C SER A 59 -11.25 -4.88 -34.97
N SER A 60 -10.59 -3.94 -34.30
CA SER A 60 -10.17 -2.69 -34.95
C SER A 60 -9.06 -2.91 -35.97
N PHE A 61 -8.08 -3.78 -35.67
CA PHE A 61 -7.05 -4.17 -36.64
C PHE A 61 -7.68 -4.86 -37.85
N ALA A 62 -8.64 -5.76 -37.64
CA ALA A 62 -9.33 -6.44 -38.72
C ALA A 62 -10.02 -5.45 -39.66
N THR A 63 -10.64 -4.40 -39.13
CA THR A 63 -11.25 -3.33 -39.93
C THR A 63 -10.21 -2.55 -40.72
N VAL A 64 -9.09 -2.16 -40.11
CA VAL A 64 -8.01 -1.41 -40.79
C VAL A 64 -7.40 -2.24 -41.92
N HIS A 65 -7.06 -3.49 -41.65
CA HIS A 65 -6.48 -4.42 -42.63
C HIS A 65 -7.44 -4.71 -43.79
N GLU A 66 -8.74 -4.89 -43.53
CA GLU A 66 -9.75 -5.12 -44.57
C GLU A 66 -9.92 -3.95 -45.55
N HIS A 67 -9.54 -2.73 -45.15
CA HIS A 67 -9.51 -1.56 -46.04
C HIS A 67 -8.15 -1.39 -46.75
N GLY A 68 -7.24 -2.35 -46.64
CA GLY A 68 -5.91 -2.31 -47.25
C GLY A 68 -4.97 -1.29 -46.58
N HIS A 69 -5.14 -1.07 -45.28
CA HIS A 69 -4.30 -0.18 -44.47
C HIS A 69 -3.55 -0.98 -43.41
N VAL A 70 -2.47 -0.43 -42.88
CA VAL A 70 -1.66 -1.03 -41.81
C VAL A 70 -1.45 0.03 -40.74
N VAL A 71 -1.62 -0.33 -39.47
CA VAL A 71 -1.43 0.56 -38.32
C VAL A 71 0.03 1.03 -38.26
N GLY A 72 0.99 0.13 -38.45
CA GLY A 72 2.41 0.42 -38.57
C GLY A 72 3.08 0.70 -37.23
N ASP A 73 2.65 1.77 -36.55
CA ASP A 73 3.14 2.17 -35.22
C ASP A 73 2.22 1.62 -34.12
N VAL A 74 2.22 0.30 -33.96
CA VAL A 74 1.43 -0.33 -32.91
C VAL A 74 1.98 0.06 -31.54
N ASN A 75 1.19 0.79 -30.75
CA ASN A 75 1.56 1.26 -29.43
C ASN A 75 0.34 1.18 -28.49
N GLN A 76 0.56 0.81 -27.23
CA GLN A 76 -0.47 0.87 -26.19
C GLN A 76 -1.08 2.27 -26.03
N ASN A 77 -0.34 3.34 -26.30
CA ASN A 77 -0.86 4.70 -26.15
C ASN A 77 -1.94 5.06 -27.19
N SER A 78 -1.98 4.35 -28.32
CA SER A 78 -2.94 4.60 -29.41
C SER A 78 -4.33 4.03 -29.15
N PHE A 79 -4.57 3.39 -28.00
CA PHE A 79 -5.84 2.72 -27.68
C PHE A 79 -6.49 3.28 -26.42
N MET A 80 -7.72 3.76 -26.57
CA MET A 80 -8.55 4.28 -25.50
C MET A 80 -9.72 3.32 -25.23
N VAL A 81 -9.95 2.97 -23.97
CA VAL A 81 -10.91 1.95 -23.55
C VAL A 81 -11.98 2.55 -22.64
N GLY A 82 -13.25 2.33 -23.00
CA GLY A 82 -14.40 2.69 -22.17
C GLY A 82 -14.77 1.63 -21.14
N ARG A 83 -15.53 2.02 -20.12
CA ARG A 83 -16.12 1.09 -19.13
C ARG A 83 -17.10 0.09 -19.75
N ASP A 84 -17.57 0.35 -20.98
CA ASP A 84 -18.38 -0.56 -21.80
C ASP A 84 -17.54 -1.50 -22.68
N SER A 85 -16.23 -1.61 -22.39
CA SER A 85 -15.23 -2.38 -23.14
C SER A 85 -15.01 -1.93 -24.59
N LYS A 86 -15.63 -0.83 -25.04
CA LYS A 86 -15.39 -0.30 -26.39
C LYS A 86 -14.01 0.33 -26.47
N VAL A 87 -13.36 0.09 -27.60
CA VAL A 87 -12.01 0.56 -27.88
C VAL A 87 -12.09 1.61 -28.99
N VAL A 88 -11.36 2.71 -28.82
CA VAL A 88 -11.20 3.77 -29.81
C VAL A 88 -9.73 3.92 -30.10
N LEU A 89 -9.38 3.92 -31.38
CA LEU A 89 -8.03 4.16 -31.83
C LEU A 89 -7.85 5.68 -31.95
N ILE A 90 -6.73 6.16 -31.42
CA ILE A 90 -6.26 7.52 -31.55
C ILE A 90 -4.91 7.51 -32.25
N ASP A 91 -4.41 8.69 -32.62
CA ASP A 91 -3.10 8.85 -33.26
C ASP A 91 -2.95 7.99 -34.53
N SER A 92 -3.90 8.17 -35.47
CA SER A 92 -3.91 7.49 -36.76
C SER A 92 -3.15 8.24 -37.86
N ASP A 93 -2.36 9.25 -37.48
CA ASP A 93 -1.55 10.07 -38.37
C ASP A 93 -0.31 9.32 -38.88
N SER A 94 0.14 8.32 -38.15
CA SER A 94 1.27 7.46 -38.51
C SER A 94 0.89 6.20 -39.32
N PHE A 95 -0.38 5.99 -39.65
CA PHE A 95 -0.81 4.76 -40.33
C PHE A 95 -0.22 4.70 -41.74
N GLN A 96 0.03 3.47 -42.20
CA GLN A 96 0.27 3.22 -43.60
C GLN A 96 -1.08 3.12 -44.33
N ILE A 97 -1.39 4.14 -45.12
CA ILE A 97 -2.68 4.30 -45.80
C ILE A 97 -2.49 4.13 -47.30
N ASN A 98 -3.33 3.29 -47.90
CA ASN A 98 -3.46 3.18 -49.34
C ASN A 98 -4.60 4.09 -49.83
N ALA A 99 -4.24 5.27 -50.35
CA ALA A 99 -5.19 6.23 -50.90
C ALA A 99 -5.26 6.07 -52.42
N ASN A 100 -6.25 5.31 -52.90
CA ASN A 100 -6.50 5.09 -54.34
C ASN A 100 -5.27 4.61 -55.14
N GLY A 101 -4.48 3.70 -54.56
CA GLY A 101 -3.28 3.16 -55.20
C GLY A 101 -1.99 3.91 -54.87
N THR A 102 -2.08 5.06 -54.19
CA THR A 102 -0.90 5.75 -53.62
C THR A 102 -0.70 5.27 -52.19
N LEU A 103 0.43 4.62 -51.93
CA LEU A 103 0.78 4.15 -50.60
C LEU A 103 1.53 5.23 -49.83
N HIS A 104 0.94 5.69 -48.73
CA HIS A 104 1.58 6.56 -47.76
C HIS A 104 2.15 5.70 -46.64
N LEU A 105 3.46 5.78 -46.40
CA LEU A 105 4.18 4.88 -45.51
C LEU A 105 4.18 5.34 -44.04
N CYS A 106 4.24 4.37 -43.13
CA CYS A 106 4.49 4.60 -41.71
C CYS A 106 6.00 4.61 -41.44
N GLU A 107 6.57 5.77 -41.11
CA GLU A 107 8.02 5.93 -40.89
C GLU A 107 8.42 5.93 -39.40
N VAL A 108 7.45 5.73 -38.51
CA VAL A 108 7.66 5.70 -37.05
C VAL A 108 7.40 4.29 -36.50
N GLY A 109 7.77 4.08 -35.24
CA GLY A 109 7.61 2.79 -34.58
C GLY A 109 8.16 2.80 -33.16
N VAL A 110 7.52 2.04 -32.28
CA VAL A 110 8.00 1.79 -30.92
C VAL A 110 8.80 0.48 -30.86
N SER A 111 10.04 0.54 -30.39
CA SER A 111 10.98 -0.60 -30.39
C SER A 111 10.41 -1.85 -29.73
N HIS A 112 9.80 -1.72 -28.56
CA HIS A 112 9.25 -2.84 -27.79
C HIS A 112 8.04 -3.53 -28.46
N PHE A 113 7.37 -2.84 -29.40
CA PHE A 113 6.25 -3.39 -30.19
C PHE A 113 6.66 -3.76 -31.62
N THR A 114 7.92 -3.51 -31.99
CA THR A 114 8.45 -3.81 -33.31
C THR A 114 8.78 -5.30 -33.41
N PRO A 115 8.36 -6.01 -34.47
CA PRO A 115 8.64 -7.43 -34.62
C PRO A 115 10.13 -7.73 -34.83
N PRO A 116 10.60 -8.96 -34.52
CA PRO A 116 12.02 -9.35 -34.56
C PRO A 116 12.73 -9.02 -35.88
N GLU A 117 12.07 -9.26 -37.01
CA GLU A 117 12.60 -9.03 -38.35
C GLU A 117 12.82 -7.55 -38.69
N LEU A 118 12.27 -6.62 -37.89
CA LEU A 118 12.42 -5.18 -38.06
C LEU A 118 13.27 -4.50 -36.99
N GLN A 119 13.68 -5.23 -35.94
CA GLN A 119 14.49 -4.68 -34.84
C GLN A 119 15.87 -4.19 -35.29
N THR A 120 16.42 -4.76 -36.37
CA THR A 120 17.74 -4.39 -36.90
C THR A 120 17.70 -3.23 -37.90
N LEU A 121 16.51 -2.72 -38.25
CA LEU A 121 16.39 -1.57 -39.14
C LEU A 121 16.79 -0.28 -38.39
N SER A 122 17.65 0.52 -39.02
CA SER A 122 18.04 1.83 -38.47
C SER A 122 17.00 2.92 -38.70
N SER A 123 16.06 2.70 -39.62
CA SER A 123 14.98 3.63 -39.97
C SER A 123 13.83 2.88 -40.67
N PHE A 124 12.60 3.38 -40.51
CA PHE A 124 11.43 2.93 -41.26
C PHE A 124 11.11 3.81 -42.48
N VAL A 125 11.90 4.85 -42.74
CA VAL A 125 11.75 5.72 -43.93
C VAL A 125 11.82 4.88 -45.20
N GLY A 126 10.79 4.96 -46.03
CA GLY A 126 10.70 4.20 -47.28
C GLY A 126 10.45 2.69 -47.12
N PHE A 127 10.20 2.19 -45.91
CA PHE A 127 9.94 0.78 -45.65
C PHE A 127 8.43 0.48 -45.65
N GLU A 128 8.00 -0.46 -46.49
CA GLU A 128 6.60 -0.90 -46.54
C GLU A 128 6.27 -1.87 -45.40
N ARG A 129 5.36 -1.45 -44.51
CA ARG A 129 4.82 -2.30 -43.46
C ARG A 129 3.80 -3.28 -44.04
N THR A 130 3.66 -4.45 -43.42
CA THR A 130 2.70 -5.49 -43.81
C THR A 130 1.76 -5.77 -42.64
N GLU A 131 0.61 -6.37 -42.93
CA GLU A 131 -0.31 -6.86 -41.88
C GLU A 131 0.40 -7.82 -40.91
N ASN A 132 1.38 -8.58 -41.39
CA ASN A 132 2.14 -9.50 -40.54
C ASN A 132 2.99 -8.79 -39.49
N HIS A 133 3.46 -7.57 -39.79
CA HIS A 133 4.16 -6.72 -38.80
C HIS A 133 3.19 -6.23 -37.72
N ASP A 134 2.01 -5.75 -38.13
CA ASP A 134 0.95 -5.35 -37.20
C ASP A 134 0.47 -6.51 -36.32
N ASN A 135 0.34 -7.72 -36.88
CA ASN A 135 -0.14 -8.90 -36.16
C ASN A 135 0.78 -9.27 -34.99
N PHE A 136 2.07 -8.94 -35.04
CA PHE A 136 2.96 -9.05 -33.89
C PHE A 136 2.57 -8.07 -32.78
N GLY A 137 2.44 -6.78 -33.12
CA GLY A 137 2.03 -5.75 -32.18
C GLY A 137 0.64 -6.01 -31.60
N LEU A 138 -0.29 -6.51 -32.41
CA LEU A 138 -1.62 -6.93 -31.98
C LEU A 138 -1.55 -8.07 -30.95
N ALA A 139 -0.78 -9.13 -31.24
CA ALA A 139 -0.60 -10.22 -30.29
C ALA A 139 0.00 -9.70 -28.97
N LEU A 140 0.94 -8.76 -29.04
CA LEU A 140 1.55 -8.12 -27.87
C LEU A 140 0.54 -7.32 -27.05
N LEU A 141 -0.32 -6.52 -27.69
CA LEU A 141 -1.41 -5.80 -27.02
C LEU A 141 -2.40 -6.75 -26.35
N ILE A 142 -2.80 -7.82 -27.02
CA ILE A 142 -3.68 -8.85 -26.44
C ILE A 142 -2.98 -9.50 -25.24
N PHE A 143 -1.69 -9.82 -25.35
CA PHE A 143 -0.91 -10.39 -24.25
C PHE A 143 -0.84 -9.42 -23.05
N HIS A 144 -0.58 -8.13 -23.28
CA HIS A 144 -0.61 -7.11 -22.23
C HIS A 144 -1.95 -7.06 -21.50
N VAL A 145 -3.07 -7.09 -22.25
CA VAL A 145 -4.41 -7.07 -21.66
C VAL A 145 -4.67 -8.31 -20.80
N LEU A 146 -4.29 -9.50 -21.27
CA LEU A 146 -4.62 -10.76 -20.59
C LEU A 146 -3.63 -11.15 -19.47
N PHE A 147 -2.37 -10.70 -19.55
CA PHE A 147 -1.30 -11.06 -18.61
C PHE A 147 -0.92 -9.90 -17.66
N GLY A 148 -1.80 -8.91 -17.50
CA GLY A 148 -1.64 -7.83 -16.53
C GLY A 148 -0.46 -6.90 -16.82
N GLY A 149 -0.32 -6.51 -18.09
CA GLY A 149 0.70 -5.58 -18.58
C GLY A 149 2.11 -6.13 -18.67
N ARG A 150 2.30 -7.45 -18.49
CA ARG A 150 3.61 -8.07 -18.64
C ARG A 150 3.97 -8.23 -20.11
N HIS A 151 5.23 -7.95 -20.43
CA HIS A 151 5.74 -8.18 -21.78
C HIS A 151 6.07 -9.68 -22.01
N PRO A 152 5.74 -10.27 -23.18
CA PRO A 152 6.01 -11.68 -23.47
C PRO A 152 7.50 -12.05 -23.48
N TYR A 153 8.37 -11.07 -23.76
CA TYR A 153 9.83 -11.19 -23.73
C TYR A 153 10.47 -10.73 -22.41
N SER A 154 9.67 -10.35 -21.40
CA SER A 154 10.19 -10.01 -20.06
C SER A 154 10.05 -11.22 -19.13
N GLY A 155 11.15 -11.98 -19.03
CA GLY A 155 11.24 -13.20 -18.24
C GLY A 155 12.37 -13.20 -17.23
N VAL A 156 12.50 -14.30 -16.49
CA VAL A 156 13.67 -14.58 -15.66
C VAL A 156 14.71 -15.27 -16.56
N PRO A 157 15.93 -14.70 -16.70
CA PRO A 157 16.96 -15.27 -17.55
C PRO A 157 17.46 -16.61 -17.01
N LEU A 158 17.70 -17.54 -17.93
CA LEU A 158 18.30 -18.86 -17.69
C LEU A 158 19.73 -18.95 -18.25
N ILE A 159 20.10 -17.99 -19.09
CA ILE A 159 21.42 -17.83 -19.72
C ILE A 159 21.91 -16.39 -19.53
N SER A 160 23.21 -16.16 -19.56
CA SER A 160 23.83 -14.87 -19.21
C SER A 160 23.50 -13.72 -20.15
N ASP A 161 23.15 -14.02 -21.39
CA ASP A 161 22.90 -13.04 -22.45
C ASP A 161 21.41 -12.71 -22.63
N ALA A 162 20.51 -13.33 -21.86
CA ALA A 162 19.06 -13.07 -21.87
C ALA A 162 18.62 -12.08 -20.78
N GLY A 163 17.53 -11.35 -21.03
CA GLY A 163 16.94 -10.41 -20.07
C GLY A 163 17.67 -9.07 -19.94
N ASN A 164 18.70 -8.82 -20.77
CA ASN A 164 19.51 -7.61 -20.72
C ASN A 164 18.82 -6.40 -21.35
N ALA A 165 18.13 -6.61 -22.47
CA ALA A 165 17.37 -5.59 -23.18
C ALA A 165 16.23 -6.26 -23.96
N LEU A 166 15.08 -5.62 -23.98
CA LEU A 166 13.85 -6.19 -24.52
C LEU A 166 13.94 -6.37 -26.05
N GLU A 167 14.52 -5.40 -26.73
CA GLU A 167 14.78 -5.39 -28.17
C GLU A 167 15.67 -6.56 -28.57
N THR A 168 16.71 -6.83 -27.78
CA THR A 168 17.61 -7.97 -28.00
C THR A 168 16.85 -9.28 -27.81
N ASP A 169 16.03 -9.40 -26.78
CA ASP A 169 15.25 -10.61 -26.52
C ASP A 169 14.16 -10.84 -27.58
N ILE A 170 13.54 -9.78 -28.11
CA ILE A 170 12.62 -9.83 -29.26
C ILE A 170 13.38 -10.32 -30.49
N THR A 171 14.53 -9.71 -30.81
CA THR A 171 15.35 -10.08 -31.99
C THR A 171 15.72 -11.56 -32.00
N HIS A 172 16.01 -12.13 -30.83
CA HIS A 172 16.37 -13.55 -30.66
C HIS A 172 15.17 -14.47 -30.36
N PHE A 173 13.93 -14.00 -30.55
CA PHE A 173 12.71 -14.76 -30.31
C PHE A 173 12.64 -15.40 -28.91
N ARG A 174 13.12 -14.71 -27.87
CA ARG A 174 13.16 -15.24 -26.51
C ARG A 174 11.82 -15.10 -25.80
N TYR A 175 10.80 -15.73 -26.36
CA TYR A 175 9.46 -15.73 -25.79
C TYR A 175 9.44 -16.50 -24.46
N ALA A 176 9.26 -15.78 -23.34
CA ALA A 176 9.44 -16.35 -22.00
C ALA A 176 8.38 -17.40 -21.65
N TYR A 177 7.20 -17.32 -22.25
CA TYR A 177 6.08 -18.23 -22.00
C TYR A 177 5.99 -19.37 -23.03
N ALA A 178 6.96 -19.48 -23.94
CA ALA A 178 6.97 -20.55 -24.93
C ALA A 178 7.01 -21.94 -24.29
N SER A 179 6.46 -22.94 -24.97
CA SER A 179 6.59 -24.34 -24.54
C SER A 179 8.05 -24.81 -24.49
N ASP A 180 8.91 -24.20 -25.30
CA ASP A 180 10.34 -24.45 -25.37
C ASP A 180 11.21 -23.35 -24.74
N ASN A 181 10.65 -22.63 -23.76
CA ASN A 181 11.28 -21.50 -23.07
C ASN A 181 12.69 -21.79 -22.51
N GLN A 182 12.97 -23.03 -22.10
CA GLN A 182 14.29 -23.45 -21.62
C GLN A 182 15.37 -23.29 -22.69
N ARG A 183 15.05 -23.61 -23.95
CA ARG A 183 15.97 -23.42 -25.09
C ARG A 183 16.12 -21.95 -25.46
N ARG A 184 15.09 -21.15 -25.19
CA ARG A 184 15.04 -19.71 -25.47
C ARG A 184 15.69 -18.85 -24.38
N GLY A 185 16.10 -19.44 -23.26
CA GLY A 185 16.89 -18.75 -22.25
C GLY A 185 16.11 -17.81 -21.34
N LEU A 186 14.78 -17.75 -21.45
CA LEU A 186 13.91 -17.00 -20.54
C LEU A 186 12.79 -17.90 -20.06
N LYS A 187 12.44 -17.83 -18.78
CA LYS A 187 11.21 -18.44 -18.24
C LYS A 187 10.25 -17.37 -17.71
N PRO A 188 8.95 -17.66 -17.53
CA PRO A 188 8.03 -16.70 -16.96
C PRO A 188 8.47 -16.29 -15.55
N PRO A 189 8.25 -15.02 -15.15
CA PRO A 189 8.48 -14.60 -13.78
C PRO A 189 7.68 -15.46 -12.78
N PRO A 190 8.23 -15.74 -11.58
CA PRO A 190 7.47 -16.45 -10.56
C PRO A 190 6.22 -15.62 -10.21
N ARG A 191 5.14 -16.30 -9.78
CA ARG A 191 3.91 -15.64 -9.35
C ARG A 191 3.28 -14.75 -10.46
N SER A 192 3.43 -15.18 -11.72
CA SER A 192 2.77 -14.61 -12.90
C SER A 192 1.54 -15.43 -13.31
N ILE A 193 0.68 -14.88 -14.17
CA ILE A 193 -0.44 -15.62 -14.76
C ILE A 193 0.17 -16.70 -15.69
N PRO A 194 -0.11 -18.00 -15.46
CA PRO A 194 0.45 -19.05 -16.29
C PRO A 194 -0.24 -19.09 -17.66
N LEU A 195 0.51 -19.41 -18.72
CA LEU A 195 -0.04 -19.51 -20.08
C LEU A 195 -1.12 -20.60 -20.20
N SER A 196 -0.98 -21.67 -19.40
CA SER A 196 -1.96 -22.77 -19.30
C SER A 196 -3.35 -22.35 -18.79
N MET A 197 -3.50 -21.11 -18.30
CA MET A 197 -4.81 -20.55 -18.01
C MET A 197 -5.66 -20.38 -19.28
N LEU A 198 -5.02 -20.17 -20.44
CA LEU A 198 -5.69 -20.08 -21.72
C LEU A 198 -5.92 -21.48 -22.31
N PRO A 199 -6.92 -21.67 -23.19
CA PRO A 199 -7.05 -22.91 -23.94
C PRO A 199 -5.91 -23.05 -24.96
N GLY A 200 -5.62 -24.30 -25.34
CA GLY A 200 -4.44 -24.64 -26.13
C GLY A 200 -4.38 -24.01 -27.53
N ASP A 201 -5.52 -23.69 -28.12
CA ASP A 201 -5.61 -22.97 -29.40
C ASP A 201 -5.12 -21.52 -29.27
N VAL A 202 -5.53 -20.80 -28.22
CA VAL A 202 -5.07 -19.44 -27.92
C VAL A 202 -3.59 -19.43 -27.53
N GLU A 203 -3.13 -20.43 -26.75
CA GLU A 203 -1.71 -20.63 -26.45
C GLU A 203 -0.88 -20.81 -27.72
N ALA A 204 -1.34 -21.66 -28.64
CA ALA A 204 -0.67 -21.89 -29.93
C ALA A 204 -0.60 -20.61 -30.78
N MET A 205 -1.62 -19.75 -30.73
CA MET A 205 -1.59 -18.45 -31.43
C MET A 205 -0.52 -17.52 -30.87
N PHE A 206 -0.32 -17.45 -29.55
CA PHE A 206 0.79 -16.68 -28.97
C PHE A 206 2.15 -17.28 -29.32
N GLN A 207 2.29 -18.60 -29.27
CA GLN A 207 3.51 -19.28 -29.73
C GLN A 207 3.80 -18.93 -31.18
N GLN A 208 2.81 -19.00 -32.08
CA GLN A 208 2.96 -18.65 -33.48
C GLN A 208 3.35 -17.17 -33.65
N ALA A 209 2.72 -16.25 -32.91
CA ALA A 209 2.97 -14.82 -33.04
C ALA A 209 4.39 -14.39 -32.61
N PHE A 210 4.92 -14.99 -31.54
CA PHE A 210 6.15 -14.56 -30.87
C PHE A 210 7.38 -15.41 -31.17
N THR A 211 7.28 -16.39 -32.06
CA THR A 211 8.40 -17.24 -32.49
C THR A 211 8.65 -17.14 -33.99
N GLU A 212 9.69 -17.83 -34.45
CA GLU A 212 10.11 -17.88 -35.84
C GLU A 212 8.97 -18.34 -36.78
N SER A 213 8.02 -19.13 -36.26
CA SER A 213 6.83 -19.56 -36.97
C SER A 213 6.01 -18.38 -37.52
N GLY A 214 5.91 -17.28 -36.77
CA GLY A 214 5.17 -16.10 -37.19
C GLY A 214 5.78 -15.39 -38.39
N VAL A 215 7.10 -15.49 -38.54
CA VAL A 215 7.82 -14.96 -39.71
C VAL A 215 7.70 -15.93 -40.88
N ALA A 216 7.88 -17.23 -40.63
CA ALA A 216 7.93 -18.24 -41.68
C ALA A 216 6.55 -18.59 -42.28
N THR A 217 5.51 -18.62 -41.46
CA THR A 217 4.17 -19.10 -41.84
C THR A 217 3.07 -18.04 -41.71
N GLY A 218 3.45 -16.82 -41.31
CA GLY A 218 2.53 -15.75 -40.96
C GLY A 218 2.06 -15.85 -39.51
N ARG A 219 1.81 -14.71 -38.88
CA ARG A 219 1.25 -14.58 -37.54
C ARG A 219 -0.28 -14.70 -37.58
N PRO A 220 -0.93 -15.04 -36.45
CA PRO A 220 -2.38 -15.07 -36.39
C PRO A 220 -2.97 -13.72 -36.74
N THR A 221 -3.94 -13.73 -37.66
CA THR A 221 -4.58 -12.50 -38.15
C THR A 221 -5.51 -11.91 -37.10
N ALA A 222 -5.82 -10.62 -37.25
CA ALA A 222 -6.81 -9.94 -36.43
C ALA A 222 -8.18 -10.67 -36.40
N LYS A 223 -8.64 -11.20 -37.55
CA LYS A 223 -9.87 -11.99 -37.65
C LYS A 223 -9.77 -13.32 -36.87
N ALA A 224 -8.61 -13.97 -36.88
CA ALA A 224 -8.37 -15.18 -36.10
C ALA A 224 -8.41 -14.91 -34.59
N TRP A 225 -7.80 -13.81 -34.13
CA TRP A 225 -7.88 -13.37 -32.73
C TRP A 225 -9.32 -13.09 -32.29
N VAL A 226 -10.13 -12.41 -33.12
CA VAL A 226 -11.55 -12.20 -32.82
C VAL A 226 -12.28 -13.53 -32.62
N ALA A 227 -12.12 -14.48 -33.54
CA ALA A 227 -12.79 -15.78 -33.46
C ALA A 227 -12.38 -16.59 -32.22
N ALA A 228 -11.08 -16.65 -31.93
CA ALA A 228 -10.54 -17.37 -30.78
C ALA A 228 -11.01 -16.75 -29.44
N LEU A 229 -11.00 -15.42 -29.32
CA LEU A 229 -11.44 -14.73 -28.12
C LEU A 229 -12.96 -14.80 -27.92
N ASP A 230 -13.75 -14.77 -28.99
CA ASP A 230 -15.20 -14.99 -28.91
C ASP A 230 -15.52 -16.44 -28.46
N SER A 231 -14.77 -17.44 -28.95
CA SER A 231 -14.87 -18.84 -28.49
C SER A 231 -14.51 -19.00 -27.01
N LEU A 232 -13.37 -18.45 -26.58
CA LEU A 232 -12.93 -18.48 -25.18
C LEU A 232 -13.98 -17.88 -24.24
N ARG A 233 -14.61 -16.77 -24.64
CA ARG A 233 -15.65 -16.11 -23.82
C ARG A 233 -16.89 -16.96 -23.60
N GLN A 234 -17.24 -17.83 -24.55
CA GLN A 234 -18.37 -18.75 -24.40
C GLN A 234 -18.06 -19.90 -23.43
N GLN A 235 -16.78 -20.14 -23.16
CA GLN A 235 -16.30 -21.24 -22.32
C GLN A 235 -15.78 -20.74 -20.96
N LEU A 236 -16.40 -19.71 -20.38
CA LEU A 236 -16.05 -19.20 -19.06
C LEU A 236 -17.00 -19.74 -17.99
N LYS A 237 -16.46 -20.01 -16.80
CA LYS A 237 -17.24 -20.34 -15.60
C LYS A 237 -16.87 -19.45 -14.42
N LYS A 238 -17.84 -19.24 -13.52
CA LYS A 238 -17.63 -18.50 -12.28
C LYS A 238 -16.99 -19.40 -11.23
N CYS A 239 -16.14 -18.82 -10.39
CA CYS A 239 -15.58 -19.53 -9.25
C CYS A 239 -16.62 -19.69 -8.14
N PRO A 240 -16.70 -20.87 -7.48
CA PRO A 240 -17.56 -21.05 -6.32
C PRO A 240 -17.03 -20.35 -5.04
N VAL A 241 -15.74 -20.00 -5.00
CA VAL A 241 -15.08 -19.42 -3.80
C VAL A 241 -15.13 -17.89 -3.80
N SER A 242 -14.91 -17.24 -4.95
CA SER A 242 -14.87 -15.78 -5.08
C SER A 242 -15.78 -15.33 -6.22
N ALA A 243 -16.67 -14.39 -5.94
CA ALA A 243 -17.57 -13.80 -6.93
C ALA A 243 -16.82 -13.01 -8.04
N MET A 244 -15.59 -12.58 -7.75
CA MET A 244 -14.74 -11.82 -8.68
C MET A 244 -14.01 -12.71 -9.69
N HIS A 245 -13.95 -14.01 -9.46
CA HIS A 245 -13.19 -14.93 -10.29
C HIS A 245 -14.08 -15.53 -11.39
N VAL A 246 -13.69 -15.26 -12.63
CA VAL A 246 -14.20 -15.90 -13.83
C VAL A 246 -13.01 -16.48 -14.58
N TYR A 247 -13.09 -17.73 -15.01
CA TYR A 247 -11.96 -18.42 -15.64
C TYR A 247 -12.43 -19.44 -16.69
N PRO A 248 -11.55 -19.86 -17.61
CA PRO A 248 -11.88 -20.84 -18.63
C PRO A 248 -12.32 -22.19 -18.06
N ALA A 249 -13.35 -22.78 -18.66
CA ALA A 249 -14.04 -23.95 -18.16
C ALA A 249 -13.21 -25.23 -18.24
N HIS A 250 -12.18 -25.27 -19.10
CA HIS A 250 -11.26 -26.40 -19.24
C HIS A 250 -10.40 -26.64 -17.99
N LEU A 251 -10.24 -25.63 -17.15
CA LEU A 251 -9.50 -25.75 -15.88
C LEU A 251 -10.40 -26.37 -14.81
N THR A 252 -9.92 -27.41 -14.12
CA THR A 252 -10.65 -28.02 -13.01
C THR A 252 -10.74 -27.07 -11.81
N ASP A 253 -9.60 -26.50 -11.41
CA ASP A 253 -9.47 -25.60 -10.27
C ASP A 253 -9.41 -24.13 -10.69
N CYS A 254 -9.80 -23.23 -9.78
CA CYS A 254 -9.74 -21.79 -10.06
C CYS A 254 -8.28 -21.27 -10.00
N PRO A 255 -7.70 -20.85 -11.14
CA PRO A 255 -6.31 -20.38 -11.17
C PRO A 255 -6.12 -19.05 -10.42
N TRP A 256 -7.16 -18.22 -10.35
CA TRP A 256 -7.12 -16.95 -9.61
C TRP A 256 -7.03 -17.19 -8.10
N CYS A 257 -7.80 -18.14 -7.55
CA CYS A 257 -7.66 -18.53 -6.14
C CYS A 257 -6.26 -19.07 -5.83
N ALA A 258 -5.65 -19.81 -6.76
CA ALA A 258 -4.28 -20.30 -6.59
C ALA A 258 -3.25 -19.15 -6.54
N LEU A 259 -3.46 -18.07 -7.29
CA LEU A 259 -2.64 -16.86 -7.26
C LEU A 259 -2.89 -16.03 -5.99
N ASP A 260 -4.14 -15.86 -5.58
CA ASP A 260 -4.51 -15.16 -4.35
C ASP A 260 -3.88 -15.82 -3.12
N ASN A 261 -3.92 -17.15 -3.03
CA ASN A 261 -3.27 -17.93 -1.95
C ASN A 261 -1.75 -17.74 -1.90
N GLN A 262 -1.12 -17.28 -2.99
CA GLN A 262 0.30 -16.92 -3.06
C GLN A 262 0.54 -15.41 -2.83
N GLY A 263 -0.49 -14.65 -2.45
CA GLY A 263 -0.45 -13.21 -2.22
C GLY A 263 -0.48 -12.38 -3.51
N VAL A 264 -0.93 -12.93 -4.64
CA VAL A 264 -0.96 -12.26 -5.94
C VAL A 264 -2.40 -11.99 -6.35
N ILE A 265 -2.93 -10.86 -5.91
CA ILE A 265 -4.33 -10.50 -6.14
C ILE A 265 -4.45 -9.66 -7.41
N TYR A 266 -5.24 -10.14 -8.37
CA TYR A 266 -5.50 -9.45 -9.65
C TYR A 266 -6.86 -8.75 -9.68
N PHE A 267 -7.87 -9.30 -9.00
CA PHE A 267 -9.23 -8.80 -8.98
C PHE A 267 -9.69 -8.62 -7.54
N ILE A 268 -10.21 -7.44 -7.20
CA ILE A 268 -10.62 -7.10 -5.83
C ILE A 268 -12.12 -6.83 -5.82
N ASP A 269 -12.82 -7.46 -4.88
CA ASP A 269 -14.22 -7.17 -4.58
C ASP A 269 -14.30 -5.89 -3.74
N LEU A 270 -14.56 -4.77 -4.39
CA LEU A 270 -14.86 -3.50 -3.72
C LEU A 270 -16.36 -3.43 -3.41
N GLY A 271 -16.81 -4.31 -2.51
CA GLY A 271 -18.19 -4.32 -2.00
C GLY A 271 -18.52 -3.18 -1.03
N GLU A 272 -17.60 -2.22 -0.80
CA GLU A 272 -17.81 -1.06 0.07
C GLU A 272 -17.30 0.22 -0.59
N GLU A 273 -18.05 1.32 -0.44
CA GLU A 273 -17.84 2.62 -1.07
C GLU A 273 -16.40 3.15 -0.87
N VAL A 274 -15.69 3.38 -1.98
CA VAL A 274 -14.33 3.94 -1.96
C VAL A 274 -14.42 5.46 -1.86
N ILE A 275 -14.12 6.01 -0.68
CA ILE A 275 -13.82 7.44 -0.53
C ILE A 275 -12.34 7.64 -0.89
N THR A 276 -12.07 8.20 -2.07
CA THR A 276 -10.71 8.60 -2.48
C THR A 276 -10.36 9.95 -1.85
N THR A 277 -9.52 9.96 -0.82
CA THR A 277 -8.97 11.19 -0.24
C THR A 277 -7.69 11.61 -0.96
N GLY A 278 -7.79 12.50 -1.96
CA GLY A 278 -6.74 13.45 -2.43
C GLY A 278 -5.28 13.03 -2.69
N GLY A 279 -4.90 11.76 -2.50
CA GLY A 279 -3.54 11.23 -2.65
C GLY A 279 -3.55 9.70 -2.71
N ASP A 280 -2.36 9.09 -2.85
CA ASP A 280 -2.14 7.64 -3.06
C ASP A 280 -2.66 6.70 -1.94
N PHE A 281 -3.32 7.26 -0.92
CA PHE A 281 -3.91 6.51 0.19
C PHE A 281 -5.32 6.04 -0.16
N VAL A 282 -5.47 4.72 -0.33
CA VAL A 282 -6.77 4.07 -0.53
C VAL A 282 -7.12 3.30 0.74
N LEU A 283 -8.09 3.80 1.52
CA LEU A 283 -8.47 3.24 2.82
C LEU A 283 -8.82 1.75 2.73
N ALA A 284 -9.60 1.36 1.72
CA ALA A 284 -9.97 -0.04 1.49
C ALA A 284 -8.75 -0.96 1.26
N LYS A 285 -7.75 -0.50 0.51
CA LYS A 285 -6.50 -1.23 0.27
C LYS A 285 -5.70 -1.40 1.56
N VAL A 286 -5.59 -0.33 2.34
CA VAL A 286 -4.89 -0.37 3.64
C VAL A 286 -5.60 -1.29 4.61
N TRP A 287 -6.93 -1.23 4.65
CA TRP A 287 -7.73 -2.08 5.52
C TRP A 287 -7.63 -3.57 5.14
N ALA A 288 -7.65 -3.90 3.85
CA ALA A 288 -7.42 -5.27 3.38
C ALA A 288 -6.04 -5.81 3.81
N MET A 289 -4.98 -4.99 3.73
CA MET A 289 -3.64 -5.36 4.20
C MET A 289 -3.61 -5.58 5.73
N VAL A 290 -4.35 -4.78 6.50
CA VAL A 290 -4.48 -4.96 7.96
C VAL A 290 -5.21 -6.27 8.28
N MET A 291 -6.29 -6.59 7.55
CA MET A 291 -7.07 -7.82 7.76
C MET A 291 -6.31 -9.08 7.35
N ALA A 292 -5.42 -8.99 6.36
CA ALA A 292 -4.57 -10.08 5.91
C ALA A 292 -3.38 -10.37 6.86
N SER A 293 -3.13 -9.52 7.86
CA SER A 293 -2.06 -9.73 8.82
C SER A 293 -2.37 -10.92 9.75
N VAL A 294 -1.42 -11.87 9.81
CA VAL A 294 -1.55 -13.08 10.63
C VAL A 294 -1.25 -12.74 12.08
N ALA A 295 -2.07 -13.25 13.01
CA ALA A 295 -1.83 -13.08 14.44
C ALA A 295 -0.49 -13.74 14.84
N PRO A 296 0.32 -13.08 15.68
CA PRO A 296 1.59 -13.64 16.14
C PRO A 296 1.35 -14.94 16.93
N PRO A 297 2.28 -15.92 16.85
CA PRO A 297 2.18 -17.15 17.62
C PRO A 297 2.21 -16.85 19.13
N ALA A 298 1.64 -17.75 19.94
CA ALA A 298 1.64 -17.61 21.39
C ALA A 298 3.07 -17.47 21.92
N LEU A 299 3.32 -16.38 22.66
CA LEU A 299 4.62 -16.09 23.26
C LEU A 299 4.99 -17.18 24.27
N GLN A 300 6.18 -17.75 24.12
CA GLN A 300 6.77 -18.63 25.12
C GLN A 300 7.49 -17.78 26.17
N LEU A 301 6.84 -17.54 27.30
CA LEU A 301 7.44 -16.80 28.40
C LEU A 301 8.37 -17.70 29.22
N PRO A 302 9.54 -17.22 29.64
CA PRO A 302 10.40 -17.95 30.56
C PRO A 302 9.71 -18.03 31.93
N LEU A 303 9.23 -19.22 32.28
CA LEU A 303 8.63 -19.50 33.59
C LEU A 303 9.74 -19.61 34.64
N PRO A 304 9.60 -18.97 35.82
CA PRO A 304 10.60 -19.05 36.90
C PRO A 304 10.93 -20.48 37.33
N ASP A 305 9.96 -21.40 37.21
CA ASP A 305 10.09 -22.82 37.56
C ASP A 305 11.05 -23.60 36.65
N HIS A 306 11.41 -23.03 35.49
CA HIS A 306 12.39 -23.64 34.58
C HIS A 306 13.84 -23.37 34.99
N PHE A 307 14.05 -22.50 35.99
CA PHE A 307 15.37 -22.22 36.55
C PHE A 307 15.58 -23.01 37.84
N GLN A 308 16.82 -23.45 38.08
CA GLN A 308 17.23 -24.13 39.31
C GLN A 308 18.09 -23.17 40.16
N PRO A 309 17.48 -22.22 40.89
CA PRO A 309 18.25 -21.26 41.67
C PRO A 309 18.83 -21.90 42.94
N THR A 310 20.12 -21.66 43.19
CA THR A 310 20.76 -21.94 44.49
C THR A 310 20.67 -20.72 45.40
N GLY A 311 20.18 -20.91 46.63
CA GLY A 311 20.06 -19.85 47.61
C GLY A 311 21.42 -19.32 48.07
N ARG A 312 21.56 -17.99 48.17
CA ARG A 312 22.78 -17.38 48.73
C ARG A 312 22.90 -17.71 50.22
N PRO A 313 24.04 -18.24 50.69
CA PRO A 313 24.24 -18.54 52.11
C PRO A 313 24.19 -17.26 52.95
N LEU A 314 24.02 -17.40 54.28
CA LEU A 314 24.09 -16.26 55.20
C LEU A 314 25.52 -15.70 55.22
N PRO A 315 25.71 -14.36 55.34
CA PRO A 315 27.04 -13.77 55.49
C PRO A 315 27.74 -14.32 56.74
N LEU A 316 29.08 -14.49 56.66
CA LEU A 316 29.88 -14.93 57.80
C LEU A 316 29.66 -14.01 59.01
N GLY A 317 29.36 -14.60 60.18
CA GLY A 317 29.16 -13.89 61.45
C GLY A 317 27.70 -13.59 61.81
N LEU A 318 26.74 -13.83 60.91
CA LEU A 318 25.31 -13.73 61.22
C LEU A 318 24.76 -15.09 61.68
N LEU A 319 24.30 -15.16 62.92
CA LEU A 319 23.61 -16.33 63.45
C LEU A 319 22.12 -16.26 63.10
N ARG A 320 21.53 -17.40 62.74
CA ARG A 320 20.08 -17.51 62.55
C ARG A 320 19.37 -17.15 63.87
N ARG A 321 18.22 -16.47 63.78
CA ARG A 321 17.44 -16.04 64.96
C ARG A 321 17.16 -17.16 65.97
N GLU A 322 16.97 -18.39 65.47
CA GLU A 322 16.80 -19.59 66.29
C GLU A 322 18.00 -19.83 67.23
N TYR A 323 19.24 -19.66 66.74
CA TYR A 323 20.44 -19.78 67.55
C TYR A 323 20.63 -18.60 68.52
N ILE A 324 20.23 -17.39 68.13
CA ILE A 324 20.29 -16.21 69.01
C ILE A 324 19.37 -16.41 70.22
N ILE A 325 18.14 -16.88 69.99
CA ILE A 325 17.18 -17.17 71.07
C ILE A 325 17.71 -18.27 71.99
N LEU A 326 18.34 -19.32 71.45
CA LEU A 326 18.96 -20.37 72.27
C LEU A 326 20.12 -19.84 73.13
N ILE A 327 20.96 -18.95 72.59
CA ILE A 327 22.05 -18.30 73.34
C ILE A 327 21.48 -17.39 74.43
N GLU A 328 20.43 -16.61 74.14
CA GLU A 328 19.76 -15.76 75.14
C GLU A 328 19.16 -16.61 76.27
N ILE A 329 18.50 -17.73 75.97
CA ILE A 329 17.96 -18.65 76.97
C ILE A 329 19.08 -19.26 77.81
N ALA A 330 20.16 -19.72 77.17
CA ALA A 330 21.30 -20.34 77.86
C ALA A 330 22.04 -19.36 78.79
N LEU A 331 22.28 -18.13 78.34
CA LEU A 331 22.91 -17.07 79.15
C LEU A 331 21.99 -16.63 80.30
N SER A 332 20.68 -16.58 80.06
CA SER A 332 19.69 -16.25 81.10
C SER A 332 19.64 -17.34 82.18
N ALA A 333 19.65 -18.62 81.79
CA ALA A 333 19.70 -19.75 82.71
C ALA A 333 21.01 -19.79 83.51
N LEU A 334 22.15 -19.50 82.86
CA LEU A 334 23.46 -19.42 83.52
C LEU A 334 23.52 -18.28 84.54
N SER A 335 22.93 -17.12 84.23
CA SER A 335 22.80 -15.98 85.15
C SER A 335 22.00 -16.36 86.40
N LEU A 336 20.87 -17.04 86.20
CA LEU A 336 19.98 -17.48 87.29
C LEU A 336 20.66 -18.52 88.20
N LEU A 337 21.43 -19.45 87.61
CA LEU A 337 22.25 -20.42 88.34
C LEU A 337 23.34 -19.74 89.18
N LEU A 338 24.06 -18.78 88.59
CA LEU A 338 25.14 -18.05 89.27
C LEU A 338 24.63 -17.18 90.41
N CYS A 339 23.43 -16.60 90.29
CA CYS A 339 22.78 -15.86 91.37
C CYS A 339 22.35 -16.76 92.54
N GLY A 340 21.94 -18.00 92.27
CA GLY A 340 21.61 -18.98 93.32
C GLY A 340 22.81 -19.45 94.15
N LEU A 341 24.04 -19.23 93.66
CA LEU A 341 25.29 -19.63 94.32
C LEU A 341 25.92 -18.53 95.19
N GLN A 342 25.31 -17.35 95.28
CA GLN A 342 25.84 -16.23 96.07
C GLN A 342 25.18 -16.16 97.46
N ALA A 343 25.99 -16.24 98.53
CA ALA A 343 25.52 -16.23 99.92
C ALA A 343 25.07 -14.84 100.43
N GLU A 344 25.39 -13.76 99.70
CA GLU A 344 25.01 -12.38 100.02
C GLU A 344 24.48 -11.70 98.74
N PRO A 345 23.33 -11.00 98.77
CA PRO A 345 22.61 -10.56 97.57
C PRO A 345 23.22 -9.29 96.96
N ARG A 346 24.45 -9.41 96.47
CA ARG A 346 25.11 -8.35 95.70
C ARG A 346 24.91 -8.67 94.23
N TYR A 347 23.92 -8.03 93.61
CA TYR A 347 23.52 -8.16 92.18
C TYR A 347 24.62 -7.78 91.14
N ILE A 348 25.89 -7.83 91.50
CA ILE A 348 27.05 -7.35 90.73
C ILE A 348 27.24 -8.18 89.44
N ILE A 349 26.87 -9.46 89.42
CA ILE A 349 27.01 -10.34 88.24
C ILE A 349 25.79 -10.29 87.32
N LEU A 350 24.61 -9.98 87.87
CA LEU A 350 23.34 -10.01 87.14
C LEU A 350 23.27 -8.87 86.11
N VAL A 351 23.77 -7.68 86.48
CA VAL A 351 23.79 -6.48 85.62
C VAL A 351 24.66 -6.64 84.36
N PRO A 352 25.95 -7.06 84.42
CA PRO A 352 26.77 -7.23 83.23
C PRO A 352 26.31 -8.39 82.33
N VAL A 353 25.71 -9.44 82.89
CA VAL A 353 25.18 -10.55 82.10
C VAL A 353 23.91 -10.15 81.36
N LEU A 354 22.97 -9.46 82.03
CA LEU A 354 21.78 -8.93 81.35
C LEU A 354 22.12 -7.87 80.31
N SER A 355 23.12 -7.02 80.57
CA SER A 355 23.57 -6.03 79.58
C SER A 355 24.26 -6.72 78.38
N ALA A 356 25.06 -7.76 78.59
CA ALA A 356 25.65 -8.55 77.51
C ALA A 356 24.58 -9.28 76.68
N ILE A 357 23.57 -9.88 77.31
CA ILE A 357 22.41 -10.50 76.63
C ILE A 357 21.67 -9.45 75.79
N TRP A 358 21.38 -8.28 76.37
CA TRP A 358 20.68 -7.21 75.67
C TRP A 358 21.50 -6.65 74.49
N ILE A 359 22.82 -6.48 74.64
CA ILE A 359 23.73 -6.02 73.60
C ILE A 359 23.82 -7.04 72.47
N ILE A 360 24.06 -8.32 72.79
CA ILE A 360 24.16 -9.41 71.80
C ILE A 360 22.84 -9.58 71.06
N GLY A 361 21.71 -9.65 71.76
CA GLY A 361 20.38 -9.75 71.17
C GLY A 361 20.04 -8.54 70.29
N SER A 362 20.34 -7.32 70.74
CA SER A 362 20.10 -6.07 70.02
C SER A 362 20.91 -5.96 68.72
N LEU A 363 22.23 -6.13 68.79
CA LEU A 363 23.13 -5.96 67.64
C LEU A 363 22.93 -7.07 66.60
N THR A 364 22.82 -8.32 67.03
CA THR A 364 22.63 -9.46 66.11
C THR A 364 21.22 -9.45 65.50
N SER A 365 20.18 -9.10 66.26
CA SER A 365 18.82 -8.94 65.74
C SER A 365 18.72 -7.79 64.74
N LYS A 366 19.42 -6.67 64.97
CA LYS A 366 19.45 -5.54 64.02
C LYS A 366 20.14 -5.92 62.72
N ALA A 367 21.31 -6.57 62.79
CA ALA A 367 22.04 -7.01 61.60
C ALA A 367 21.29 -8.12 60.83
N TYR A 368 20.66 -9.06 61.54
CA TYR A 368 19.83 -10.11 60.93
C TYR A 368 18.55 -9.54 60.28
N LYS A 369 17.89 -8.57 60.93
CA LYS A 369 16.74 -7.86 60.34
C LYS A 369 17.15 -7.07 59.09
N ALA A 370 18.32 -6.43 59.10
CA ALA A 370 18.85 -5.73 57.94
C ALA A 370 19.14 -6.68 56.77
N GLU A 371 19.72 -7.85 57.02
CA GLU A 371 19.95 -8.90 56.00
C GLU A 371 18.64 -9.46 55.43
N ILE A 372 17.63 -9.72 56.28
CA ILE A 372 16.29 -10.12 55.81
C ILE A 372 15.67 -9.06 54.93
N GLN A 373 15.76 -7.79 55.35
CA GLN A 373 15.22 -6.67 54.61
C GLN A 373 15.90 -6.54 53.25
N GLN A 374 17.24 -6.63 53.20
CA GLN A 374 18.00 -6.59 51.96
C GLN A 374 17.63 -7.74 51.00
N ARG A 375 17.47 -8.97 51.51
CA ARG A 375 17.03 -10.11 50.70
C ARG A 375 15.60 -9.93 50.18
N ARG A 376 14.70 -9.40 51.02
CA ARG A 376 13.32 -9.11 50.63
C ARG A 376 13.24 -8.01 49.58
N GLU A 377 14.03 -6.96 49.71
CA GLU A 377 14.15 -5.90 48.69
C GLU A 377 14.76 -6.40 47.38
N ALA A 378 15.76 -7.28 47.45
CA ALA A 378 16.32 -7.91 46.26
C ALA A 378 15.29 -8.81 45.56
N PHE A 379 14.53 -9.61 46.31
CA PHE A 379 13.44 -10.43 45.77
C PHE A 379 12.33 -9.57 45.14
N ASN A 380 11.88 -8.53 45.85
CA ASN A 380 10.83 -7.64 45.35
C ASN A 380 11.27 -6.91 44.08
N ARG A 381 12.53 -6.45 44.01
CA ARG A 381 13.10 -5.85 42.78
C ARG A 381 13.12 -6.85 41.63
N ALA A 382 13.67 -8.04 41.84
CA ALA A 382 13.72 -9.06 40.79
C ALA A 382 12.32 -9.48 40.30
N LYS A 383 11.35 -9.56 41.23
CA LYS A 383 9.95 -9.83 40.90
C LYS A 383 9.35 -8.70 40.05
N MET A 384 9.54 -7.45 40.46
CA MET A 384 9.06 -6.28 39.70
C MET A 384 9.68 -6.22 38.30
N ASP A 385 10.99 -6.45 38.18
CA ASP A 385 11.69 -6.43 36.90
C ASP A 385 11.15 -7.53 35.96
N TYR A 386 10.90 -8.73 36.50
CA TYR A 386 10.30 -9.84 35.75
C TYR A 386 8.87 -9.51 35.29
N GLU A 387 8.00 -9.06 36.20
CA GLU A 387 6.61 -8.70 35.88
C GLU A 387 6.57 -7.57 34.84
N HIS A 388 7.45 -6.57 34.98
CA HIS A 388 7.57 -5.48 34.02
C HIS A 388 7.96 -5.99 32.63
N LEU A 389 9.00 -6.82 32.52
CA LEU A 389 9.44 -7.40 31.25
C LEU A 389 8.37 -8.27 30.60
N VAL A 390 7.68 -9.12 31.39
CA VAL A 390 6.56 -9.94 30.90
C VAL A 390 5.45 -9.06 30.34
N SER A 391 5.08 -7.98 31.05
CA SER A 391 4.04 -7.06 30.57
C SER A 391 4.43 -6.35 29.28
N GLN A 392 5.69 -5.92 29.14
CA GLN A 392 6.19 -5.27 27.93
C GLN A 392 6.18 -6.23 26.73
N ILE A 393 6.59 -7.48 26.93
CA ILE A 393 6.60 -8.50 25.89
C ILE A 393 5.16 -8.84 25.46
N GLN A 394 4.23 -8.96 26.40
CA GLN A 394 2.82 -9.21 26.11
C GLN A 394 2.16 -8.04 25.36
N GLN A 395 2.49 -6.79 25.70
CA GLN A 395 1.96 -5.61 25.01
C GLN A 395 2.53 -5.42 23.61
N LEU A 396 3.83 -5.68 23.41
CA LEU A 396 4.51 -5.43 22.13
C LEU A 396 4.44 -6.60 21.15
N GLY A 397 4.46 -7.83 21.65
CA GLY A 397 4.55 -9.04 20.81
C GLY A 397 3.43 -10.06 21.06
N GLY A 398 2.51 -9.79 21.99
CA GLY A 398 1.44 -10.72 22.36
C GLY A 398 0.18 -10.57 21.52
N LEU A 399 -0.66 -11.61 21.60
CA LEU A 399 -1.97 -11.65 20.96
C LEU A 399 -2.87 -10.49 21.42
N GLU A 400 -2.82 -10.13 22.70
CA GLU A 400 -3.60 -9.00 23.25
C GLU A 400 -3.18 -7.66 22.64
N GLY A 401 -1.88 -7.39 22.53
CA GLY A 401 -1.36 -6.18 21.88
C GLY A 401 -1.73 -6.11 20.40
N PHE A 402 -1.70 -7.24 19.70
CA PHE A 402 -2.14 -7.35 18.31
C PHE A 402 -3.65 -7.05 18.16
N ILE A 403 -4.50 -7.65 19.00
CA ILE A 403 -5.95 -7.40 19.00
C ILE A 403 -6.25 -5.93 19.32
N ALA A 404 -5.59 -5.37 20.34
CA ALA A 404 -5.77 -3.98 20.73
C ALA A 404 -5.37 -3.02 19.59
N LYS A 405 -4.25 -3.29 18.90
CA LYS A 405 -3.82 -2.47 17.77
C LYS A 405 -4.78 -2.58 16.59
N ARG A 406 -5.32 -3.76 16.31
CA ARG A 406 -6.32 -3.96 15.27
C ARG A 406 -7.63 -3.22 15.58
N ALA A 407 -8.13 -3.30 16.80
CA ALA A 407 -9.31 -2.57 17.24
C ALA A 407 -9.11 -1.04 17.18
N MET A 408 -7.91 -0.55 17.52
CA MET A 408 -7.55 0.86 17.35
C MET A 408 -7.62 1.30 15.88
N LEU A 409 -7.10 0.49 14.95
CA LEU A 409 -7.15 0.79 13.52
C LEU A 409 -8.58 0.72 12.96
N GLU A 410 -9.41 -0.19 13.47
CA GLU A 410 -10.83 -0.28 13.12
C GLU A 410 -11.57 1.00 13.51
N LYS A 411 -11.34 1.49 14.73
CA LYS A 411 -11.92 2.76 15.19
C LYS A 411 -11.51 3.94 14.30
N MET A 412 -10.23 4.01 13.92
CA MET A 412 -9.73 5.07 13.02
C MET A 412 -10.35 4.97 11.62
N LYS A 413 -10.58 3.76 11.11
CA LYS A 413 -11.28 3.53 9.83
C LYS A 413 -12.71 4.07 9.91
N ASP A 414 -13.45 3.73 10.97
CA ASP A 414 -14.82 4.18 11.16
C ASP A 414 -14.93 5.70 11.32
N GLU A 415 -13.97 6.33 12.02
CA GLU A 415 -13.86 7.78 12.12
C GLU A 415 -13.71 8.44 10.73
N ILE A 416 -12.80 7.91 9.88
CA ILE A 416 -12.59 8.44 8.51
C ILE A 416 -13.86 8.28 7.66
N LEU A 417 -14.53 7.13 7.74
CA LEU A 417 -15.77 6.88 7.01
C LEU A 417 -16.92 7.78 7.48
N GLY A 418 -16.90 8.23 8.73
CA GLY A 418 -17.89 9.15 9.30
C GLY A 418 -17.71 10.63 8.91
N LEU A 419 -16.52 11.04 8.46
CA LEU A 419 -16.20 12.44 8.16
C LEU A 419 -17.14 13.14 7.15
N PRO A 420 -17.58 12.52 6.04
CA PRO A 420 -18.48 13.18 5.09
C PRO A 420 -19.84 13.55 5.71
N GLU A 421 -20.36 12.69 6.59
CA GLU A 421 -21.62 12.96 7.28
C GLU A 421 -21.45 14.01 8.39
N GLU A 422 -20.28 14.09 9.02
CA GLU A 422 -19.94 15.20 9.91
C GLU A 422 -19.78 16.52 9.16
N GLU A 423 -19.11 16.52 8.00
CA GLU A 423 -18.97 17.69 7.12
C GLU A 423 -20.35 18.21 6.69
N LYS A 424 -21.23 17.31 6.24
CA LYS A 424 -22.60 17.65 5.85
C LYS A 424 -23.39 18.27 7.03
N ARG A 425 -23.28 17.69 8.22
CA ARG A 425 -23.89 18.24 9.45
C ARG A 425 -23.32 19.60 9.81
N ALA A 426 -22.01 19.79 9.68
CA ALA A 426 -21.34 21.06 9.92
C ALA A 426 -21.79 22.13 8.92
N LEU A 427 -21.80 21.83 7.61
CA LEU A 427 -22.26 22.74 6.56
C LEU A 427 -23.72 23.16 6.76
N ALA A 428 -24.61 22.22 7.13
CA ALA A 428 -25.99 22.53 7.47
C ALA A 428 -26.08 23.50 8.66
N ALA A 429 -25.36 23.23 9.74
CA ALA A 429 -25.27 24.13 10.88
C ALA A 429 -24.69 25.52 10.50
N LEU A 430 -23.78 25.57 9.52
CA LEU A 430 -23.25 26.84 9.03
C LEU A 430 -24.31 27.67 8.31
N HIS A 431 -25.15 27.04 7.48
CA HIS A 431 -26.27 27.70 6.82
C HIS A 431 -27.33 28.17 7.81
N ASP A 432 -27.71 27.34 8.78
CA ASP A 432 -28.75 27.67 9.75
C ASP A 432 -28.37 28.86 10.64
N THR A 433 -27.08 28.99 10.97
CA THR A 433 -26.56 30.10 11.78
C THR A 433 -26.07 31.29 10.95
N ALA A 434 -26.18 31.25 9.62
CA ALA A 434 -25.70 32.32 8.73
C ALA A 434 -26.40 33.65 9.01
N ARG A 435 -27.72 33.64 9.23
CA ARG A 435 -28.50 34.85 9.53
C ARG A 435 -28.08 35.50 10.85
N GLU A 436 -27.94 34.72 11.91
CA GLU A 436 -27.48 35.22 13.22
C GLU A 436 -26.05 35.76 13.13
N ARG A 437 -25.14 35.09 12.41
CA ARG A 437 -23.77 35.60 12.18
C ARG A 437 -23.74 36.90 11.38
N GLN A 438 -24.55 37.01 10.32
CA GLN A 438 -24.65 38.24 9.54
C GLN A 438 -25.23 39.38 10.36
N LYS A 439 -26.27 39.11 11.16
CA LYS A 439 -26.86 40.05 12.09
C LYS A 439 -25.86 40.49 13.15
N GLN A 440 -25.13 39.56 13.78
CA GLN A 440 -24.10 39.85 14.77
C GLN A 440 -23.00 40.73 14.17
N LYS A 441 -22.46 40.34 13.00
CA LYS A 441 -21.43 41.10 12.28
C LYS A 441 -21.91 42.49 11.83
N PHE A 442 -23.17 42.59 11.41
CA PHE A 442 -23.80 43.87 11.10
C PHE A 442 -23.88 44.75 12.36
N LEU A 443 -24.38 44.20 13.47
CA LEU A 443 -24.52 44.92 14.74
C LEU A 443 -23.16 45.34 15.34
N GLU A 444 -22.11 44.51 15.20
CA GLU A 444 -20.74 44.85 15.59
C GLU A 444 -20.16 46.03 14.78
N GLY A 445 -20.67 46.28 13.57
CA GLY A 445 -20.31 47.43 12.74
C GLY A 445 -20.96 48.75 13.15
N PHE A 446 -21.97 48.74 14.02
CA PHE A 446 -22.62 49.95 14.53
C PHE A 446 -22.28 50.14 16.01
N PHE A 447 -21.39 51.08 16.29
CA PHE A 447 -21.15 51.54 17.65
C PHE A 447 -22.42 52.25 18.17
N ILE A 448 -22.91 51.83 19.33
CA ILE A 448 -24.10 52.40 20.01
C ILE A 448 -23.93 53.92 20.24
N ASP A 449 -22.68 54.37 20.27
CA ASP A 449 -22.18 55.72 20.48
C ASP A 449 -22.64 56.71 19.39
N VAL A 450 -22.94 56.23 18.18
CA VAL A 450 -23.31 57.06 17.01
C VAL A 450 -24.82 57.15 16.81
N ALA A 451 -25.60 56.28 17.47
CA ALA A 451 -27.05 56.32 17.41
C ALA A 451 -27.60 57.34 18.42
N SER A 452 -27.91 58.55 17.96
CA SER A 452 -28.72 59.50 18.75
C SER A 452 -30.15 58.99 18.84
N ILE A 453 -30.44 58.17 19.85
CA ILE A 453 -31.80 57.81 20.24
C ILE A 453 -32.32 58.95 21.12
N PRO A 454 -33.26 59.80 20.66
CA PRO A 454 -33.70 61.00 21.39
C PRO A 454 -34.23 60.71 22.79
N ALA A 455 -34.70 59.47 23.04
CA ALA A 455 -35.26 59.03 24.31
C ALA A 455 -34.22 58.59 25.37
N LEU A 456 -32.95 58.37 25.01
CA LEU A 456 -31.91 57.91 25.96
C LEU A 456 -30.91 59.00 26.37
N ALA A 457 -30.81 60.10 25.60
CA ALA A 457 -29.95 61.24 25.92
C ALA A 457 -30.32 61.95 27.25
N LEU A 458 -31.55 61.75 27.74
CA LEU A 458 -32.02 62.31 29.01
C LEU A 458 -31.80 61.43 30.25
N ARG A 459 -31.31 60.18 30.10
CA ARG A 459 -31.15 59.26 31.25
C ARG A 459 -29.72 58.91 31.66
N VAL A 460 -28.71 59.09 30.79
CA VAL A 460 -27.33 58.67 31.10
C VAL A 460 -26.53 59.73 31.89
N LYS A 461 -26.94 61.01 31.85
CA LYS A 461 -26.24 62.10 32.59
C LYS A 461 -26.38 62.05 34.11
N ARG A 462 -27.12 61.08 34.68
CA ARG A 462 -27.36 60.98 36.14
C ARG A 462 -26.72 59.78 36.83
N ARG A 463 -25.99 58.87 36.15
CA ARG A 463 -25.58 57.62 36.82
C ARG A 463 -24.13 57.15 36.79
N TYR A 464 -23.24 57.69 35.97
CA TYR A 464 -21.83 57.28 36.03
C TYR A 464 -20.89 58.46 35.81
N GLY A 465 -20.14 58.80 36.86
CA GLY A 465 -19.01 59.70 36.82
C GLY A 465 -17.80 59.07 36.14
N LEU A 466 -16.80 59.92 35.88
CA LEU A 466 -15.52 59.68 35.22
C LEU A 466 -14.94 58.25 35.45
N LEU A 467 -14.90 57.43 34.40
CA LEU A 467 -14.07 56.22 34.36
C LEU A 467 -13.12 56.31 33.18
N VAL A 468 -11.83 56.36 33.52
CA VAL A 468 -10.67 56.50 32.64
C VAL A 468 -10.51 55.24 31.78
N LEU A 469 -10.47 55.42 30.46
CA LEU A 469 -10.16 54.38 29.48
C LEU A 469 -8.67 54.00 29.56
N LYS A 470 -8.38 52.76 29.95
CA LYS A 470 -7.06 52.12 29.78
C LYS A 470 -7.03 51.44 28.40
N GLN A 471 -6.12 51.86 27.52
CA GLN A 471 -5.84 51.20 26.24
C GLN A 471 -5.23 49.79 26.44
N PRO A 472 -5.57 48.79 25.62
CA PRO A 472 -4.80 47.55 25.52
C PRO A 472 -3.64 47.70 24.53
N GLN A 473 -2.46 47.23 24.96
CA GLN A 473 -1.21 47.19 24.20
C GLN A 473 -1.27 46.17 23.05
N MET A 474 -0.81 46.57 21.86
CA MET A 474 -0.42 45.67 20.76
C MET A 474 1.00 45.15 20.98
N LEU A 475 1.27 43.88 20.60
CA LEU A 475 2.59 43.33 20.19
C LEU A 475 2.43 41.85 19.70
N PRO A 476 3.36 41.26 18.92
CA PRO A 476 3.29 41.25 17.45
C PRO A 476 3.28 39.85 16.80
N VAL A 477 2.97 39.83 15.51
CA VAL A 477 3.03 38.69 14.58
C VAL A 477 4.49 38.31 14.31
N VAL A 478 4.87 37.05 14.57
CA VAL A 478 6.14 36.46 14.13
C VAL A 478 5.89 35.51 12.96
N ALA A 479 6.69 35.72 11.92
CA ALA A 479 6.74 34.97 10.68
C ALA A 479 7.17 33.51 10.88
N LEU A 480 6.54 32.59 10.15
CA LEU A 480 7.04 31.24 9.90
C LEU A 480 7.33 31.10 8.40
N SER A 481 8.58 31.33 8.02
CA SER A 481 9.19 30.72 6.84
C SER A 481 10.40 29.91 7.30
N LYS A 482 10.30 28.58 7.20
CA LYS A 482 11.33 27.66 6.71
C LYS A 482 10.74 26.26 6.64
#